data_AF-A0A7X7FIL3-F1
#
_entry.id   AF-A0A7X7FIL3-F1
#
_cell.length_a   1.000
_cell.length_b   1.000
_cell.length_c   1.000
_cell.angle_alpha   90.00
_cell.angle_beta   90.00
_cell.angle_gamma   90.00
#
_symmetry.space_group_name_H-M   'P 1'
#
loop_
_entity.id
_entity.type
_entity.pdbx_description
1 polymer ?
#
loop_
_entity_poly.entity_id
_entity_poly.type
_entity_poly.pdbx_seq_one_letter_code
_entity_poly.pdbx_strand_id
1 'polypeptide(L)'
;MSKSKKAEVPTDPSGELDREHLARIRSAEKAVSKWEGKLGELKEAVKLAQCNLREAVRDLREEIADGTGRLQFEGPGGQADGNVEAWRSVTLEELRIPAGIAKKLMDVGYETLGQLADLADAGRRLIDIPGISDKAAEKLEKRIEQWWEKNPLAKAG
;
A
#
# COMPACT_ATOMS: atom_id res chain seq x y z
N MET A 1 56.22 24.31 59.10
CA MET A 1 55.46 23.32 58.30
C MET A 1 54.08 23.89 58.01
N SER A 2 53.93 24.58 56.87
CA SER A 2 52.64 25.19 56.50
C SER A 2 51.86 24.23 55.62
N LYS A 3 50.72 23.75 56.12
CA LYS A 3 49.78 22.94 55.37
C LYS A 3 49.06 23.84 54.35
N SER A 4 49.38 23.71 53.06
CA SER A 4 48.60 24.31 51.99
C SER A 4 47.23 23.64 51.94
N LYS A 5 46.19 24.38 52.35
CA LYS A 5 44.79 24.03 52.10
C LYS A 5 44.59 23.98 50.59
N LYS A 6 44.26 22.79 50.07
CA LYS A 6 43.76 22.61 48.70
C LYS A 6 42.43 23.36 48.62
N ALA A 7 42.38 24.44 47.84
CA ALA A 7 41.13 25.13 47.56
C ALA A 7 40.27 24.22 46.68
N GLU A 8 39.14 23.81 47.22
CA GLU A 8 38.08 23.11 46.48
C GLU A 8 37.44 24.15 45.56
N VAL A 9 37.69 24.01 44.26
CA VAL A 9 37.11 24.89 43.24
C VAL A 9 35.61 24.61 43.21
N PRO A 10 34.73 25.61 43.38
CA PRO A 10 33.29 25.40 43.28
C PRO A 10 32.97 24.96 41.85
N THR A 11 32.54 23.71 41.68
CA THR A 11 32.04 23.22 40.40
C THR A 11 30.67 23.85 40.18
N ASP A 12 30.56 24.78 39.23
CA ASP A 12 29.29 25.41 38.86
C ASP A 12 28.37 24.37 38.23
N PRO A 13 27.26 23.98 38.89
CA PRO A 13 26.34 22.94 38.40
C PRO A 13 25.65 23.34 37.08
N SER A 14 25.62 24.63 36.74
CA SER A 14 25.00 25.13 35.51
C SER A 14 25.71 24.61 34.26
N GLY A 15 27.05 24.55 34.29
CA GLY A 15 27.85 24.03 33.19
C GLY A 15 27.78 22.52 32.99
N GLU A 16 27.37 21.75 34.01
CA GLU A 16 27.14 20.30 33.91
C GLU A 16 25.77 19.97 33.33
N LEU A 17 24.73 20.72 33.72
CA LEU A 17 23.38 20.59 33.15
C LEU A 17 23.37 20.86 31.65
N ASP A 18 24.12 21.87 31.20
CA ASP A 18 24.25 22.18 29.78
C ASP A 18 24.97 21.06 28.99
N ARG A 19 25.96 20.40 29.61
CA ARG A 19 26.67 19.27 28.98
C ARG A 19 25.79 18.03 28.89
N GLU A 20 25.03 17.73 29.93
CA GLU A 20 24.09 16.60 29.92
C GLU A 20 22.98 16.83 28.88
N HIS A 21 22.44 18.05 28.80
CA HIS A 21 21.46 18.42 27.81
C HIS A 21 22.00 18.27 26.38
N LEU A 22 23.21 18.75 26.11
CA LEU A 22 23.88 18.56 24.81
C LEU A 22 24.16 17.09 24.50
N ALA A 23 24.50 16.27 25.50
CA ALA A 23 24.69 14.83 25.31
C ALA A 23 23.38 14.13 24.94
N ARG A 24 22.26 14.52 25.56
CA ARG A 24 20.91 14.02 25.22
C ARG A 24 20.50 14.44 23.82
N ILE A 25 20.76 15.69 23.41
CA ILE A 25 20.52 16.15 22.03
C ILE A 25 21.30 15.29 21.04
N ARG A 26 22.61 15.13 21.22
CA ARG A 26 23.44 14.31 20.33
C ARG A 26 22.99 12.85 20.27
N SER A 27 22.53 12.30 21.39
CA SER A 27 21.97 10.94 21.43
C SER A 27 20.66 10.85 20.63
N ALA A 28 19.78 11.84 20.77
CA ALA A 28 18.55 11.93 19.99
C ALA A 28 18.83 12.11 18.49
N GLU A 29 19.76 12.98 18.10
CA GLU A 29 20.20 13.17 16.71
C GLU A 29 20.72 11.87 16.09
N LYS A 30 21.53 11.10 16.83
CA LYS A 30 21.97 9.77 16.38
C LYS A 30 20.81 8.80 16.20
N ALA A 31 19.81 8.82 17.08
CA ALA A 31 18.63 7.99 16.95
C ALA A 31 17.79 8.38 15.73
N VAL A 32 17.60 9.68 15.48
CA VAL A 32 16.92 10.19 14.29
C VAL A 32 17.62 9.72 13.03
N SER A 33 18.93 9.96 12.92
CA SER A 33 19.72 9.54 11.76
C SER A 33 19.62 8.02 11.51
N LYS A 34 19.65 7.20 12.58
CA LYS A 34 19.44 5.75 12.48
C LYS A 34 18.07 5.39 11.90
N TRP A 35 17.00 6.01 12.40
CA TRP A 35 15.64 5.70 11.95
C TRP A 35 15.35 6.23 10.54
N GLU A 36 15.95 7.35 10.15
CA GLU A 36 15.87 7.85 8.77
C GLU A 36 16.53 6.89 7.78
N GLY A 37 17.71 6.35 8.11
CA GLY A 37 18.36 5.31 7.31
C GLY A 37 17.47 4.06 7.16
N LYS A 38 16.91 3.57 8.28
CA LYS A 38 16.02 2.41 8.27
C LYS A 38 14.71 2.66 7.51
N LEU A 39 14.19 3.88 7.56
CA LEU A 39 13.02 4.27 6.75
C LEU A 39 13.35 4.22 5.25
N GLY A 40 14.55 4.64 4.85
CA GLY A 40 15.04 4.51 3.48
C GLY A 40 15.11 3.05 3.03
N GLU A 41 15.76 2.19 3.82
CA GLU A 41 15.85 0.75 3.55
C GLU A 41 14.48 0.10 3.39
N LEU A 42 13.55 0.38 4.31
CA LEU A 42 12.19 -0.17 4.26
C LEU A 42 11.41 0.32 3.04
N LYS A 43 11.59 1.58 2.62
CA LYS A 43 10.96 2.10 1.40
C LYS A 43 11.46 1.38 0.16
N GLU A 44 12.75 1.14 0.05
CA GLU A 44 13.31 0.39 -1.08
C GLU A 44 12.87 -1.08 -1.05
N ALA A 45 12.83 -1.70 0.13
CA ALA A 45 12.30 -3.07 0.29
C ALA A 45 10.83 -3.17 -0.14
N VAL A 46 9.99 -2.19 0.21
CA VAL A 46 8.58 -2.15 -0.20
C VAL A 46 8.45 -2.00 -1.72
N LYS A 47 9.22 -1.10 -2.33
CA LYS A 47 9.23 -0.94 -3.80
C LYS A 47 9.63 -2.23 -4.50
N LEU A 48 10.68 -2.90 -4.02
CA LEU A 48 11.13 -4.18 -4.57
C LEU A 48 10.05 -5.25 -4.42
N ALA A 49 9.43 -5.37 -3.25
CA ALA A 49 8.34 -6.32 -3.02
C ALA A 49 7.14 -6.06 -3.93
N GLN A 50 6.80 -4.79 -4.18
CA GLN A 50 5.74 -4.42 -5.13
C GLN A 50 6.09 -4.79 -6.57
N CYS A 51 7.33 -4.59 -7.02
CA CYS A 51 7.78 -5.04 -8.33
C CYS A 51 7.67 -6.57 -8.47
N ASN A 52 8.17 -7.30 -7.48
CA ASN A 52 8.11 -8.77 -7.47
C ASN A 52 6.66 -9.28 -7.49
N LEU A 53 5.76 -8.63 -6.75
CA LEU A 53 4.33 -8.99 -6.76
C LEU A 53 3.73 -8.76 -8.16
N ARG A 54 4.03 -7.62 -8.80
CA ARG A 54 3.55 -7.34 -10.16
C ARG A 54 4.07 -8.34 -11.18
N GLU A 55 5.34 -8.71 -11.09
CA GLU A 55 5.93 -9.74 -11.94
C GLU A 55 5.25 -11.09 -11.71
N ALA A 56 5.13 -11.54 -10.46
CA ALA A 56 4.46 -12.81 -10.15
C ALA A 56 2.99 -12.85 -10.60
N VAL A 57 2.26 -11.73 -10.48
CA VAL A 57 0.87 -11.63 -10.98
C VAL A 57 0.83 -11.70 -12.49
N ARG A 58 1.76 -11.03 -13.19
CA ARG A 58 1.87 -11.11 -14.65
C ARG A 58 2.16 -12.53 -15.09
N ASP A 59 3.15 -13.17 -14.48
CA ASP A 59 3.55 -14.54 -14.80
C ASP A 59 2.40 -15.52 -14.55
N LEU A 60 1.66 -15.37 -13.44
CA LEU A 60 0.45 -16.17 -13.18
C LEU A 60 -0.63 -15.97 -14.27
N ARG A 61 -0.82 -14.73 -14.73
CA ARG A 61 -1.79 -14.42 -15.78
C ARG A 61 -1.36 -14.99 -17.13
N GLU A 62 -0.07 -14.96 -17.44
CA GLU A 62 0.51 -15.60 -18.62
C GLU A 62 0.27 -17.11 -18.55
N GLU A 63 0.51 -17.75 -17.42
CA GLU A 63 0.27 -19.19 -17.26
C GLU A 63 -1.21 -19.59 -17.39
N ILE A 64 -2.11 -18.74 -16.91
CA ILE A 64 -3.56 -18.91 -17.12
C ILE A 64 -3.92 -18.71 -18.61
N ALA A 65 -3.27 -17.78 -19.30
CA ALA A 65 -3.58 -17.40 -20.68
C ALA A 65 -2.97 -18.35 -21.74
N ASP A 66 -1.73 -18.80 -21.52
CA ASP A 66 -0.95 -19.63 -22.45
C ASP A 66 -1.45 -21.08 -22.54
N GLY A 67 -2.38 -21.48 -21.66
CA GLY A 67 -3.22 -22.64 -21.92
C GLY A 67 -2.40 -23.90 -22.22
N THR A 68 -1.34 -24.16 -21.46
CA THR A 68 -0.79 -25.53 -21.35
C THR A 68 -1.82 -26.37 -20.59
N GLY A 69 -2.83 -26.81 -21.32
CA GLY A 69 -3.96 -27.55 -20.82
C GLY A 69 -3.54 -28.80 -20.04
N ARG A 70 -3.96 -28.89 -18.78
CA ARG A 70 -4.28 -30.11 -17.99
C ARG A 70 -4.43 -29.82 -16.49
N LEU A 71 -5.19 -28.80 -16.12
CA LEU A 71 -5.89 -28.85 -14.82
C LEU A 71 -7.38 -29.02 -15.11
N GLN A 72 -7.71 -30.16 -15.73
CA GLN A 72 -9.04 -30.72 -15.58
C GLN A 72 -9.18 -31.07 -14.09
N PHE A 73 -9.80 -30.19 -13.33
CA PHE A 73 -10.34 -30.60 -12.04
C PHE A 73 -11.52 -31.54 -12.35
N GLU A 74 -11.26 -32.84 -12.36
CA GLU A 74 -12.30 -33.89 -12.41
C GLU A 74 -13.01 -33.96 -11.04
N GLY A 75 -13.66 -32.85 -10.65
CA GLY A 75 -14.72 -32.90 -9.66
C GLY A 75 -15.98 -33.46 -10.31
N PRO A 76 -16.85 -34.19 -9.57
CA PRO A 76 -18.13 -34.65 -10.07
C PRO A 76 -19.05 -33.43 -10.28
N GLY A 77 -18.89 -32.78 -11.42
CA GLY A 77 -19.54 -31.52 -11.78
C GLY A 77 -18.87 -30.77 -12.92
N GLY A 78 -18.07 -31.44 -13.75
CA GLY A 78 -17.43 -30.86 -14.93
C GLY A 78 -18.43 -30.33 -15.95
N GLN A 79 -18.81 -29.07 -15.78
CA GLN A 79 -19.28 -28.18 -16.83
C GLN A 79 -18.32 -26.99 -16.85
N ALA A 80 -17.73 -26.75 -18.02
CA ALA A 80 -16.97 -25.54 -18.28
C ALA A 80 -17.94 -24.36 -18.34
N ASP A 81 -18.39 -23.91 -17.18
CA ASP A 81 -19.19 -22.71 -17.05
C ASP A 81 -18.23 -21.53 -16.94
N GLY A 82 -18.34 -20.61 -17.90
CA GLY A 82 -17.41 -19.51 -18.10
C GLY A 82 -17.09 -18.75 -16.83
N ASN A 83 -15.79 -18.52 -16.61
CA ASN A 83 -15.16 -17.72 -15.56
C ASN A 83 -16.10 -16.66 -14.94
N VAL A 84 -16.83 -17.06 -13.89
CA VAL A 84 -17.90 -16.29 -13.23
C VAL A 84 -17.35 -15.01 -12.56
N GLU A 85 -16.04 -14.95 -12.34
CA GLU A 85 -15.35 -13.82 -11.71
C GLU A 85 -14.34 -13.11 -12.62
N ALA A 86 -14.38 -13.32 -13.95
CA ALA A 86 -13.48 -12.63 -14.89
C ALA A 86 -13.48 -11.09 -14.73
N TRP A 87 -14.60 -10.54 -14.25
CA TRP A 87 -14.76 -9.12 -13.98
C TRP A 87 -13.85 -8.60 -12.85
N ARG A 88 -13.43 -9.45 -11.91
CA ARG A 88 -12.58 -9.06 -10.78
C ARG A 88 -11.17 -8.65 -11.23
N SER A 89 -10.71 -9.18 -12.37
CA SER A 89 -9.41 -8.83 -12.96
C SER A 89 -9.44 -7.56 -13.83
N VAL A 90 -10.62 -7.00 -14.11
CA VAL A 90 -10.76 -5.80 -14.96
C VAL A 90 -10.08 -4.61 -14.29
N THR A 91 -9.17 -3.97 -15.01
CA THR A 91 -8.36 -2.87 -14.48
C THR A 91 -9.14 -1.56 -14.43
N LEU A 92 -8.70 -0.64 -13.56
CA LEU A 92 -9.26 0.72 -13.50
C LEU A 92 -9.04 1.52 -14.80
N GLU A 93 -8.00 1.18 -15.56
CA GLU A 93 -7.73 1.76 -16.88
C GLU A 93 -8.78 1.30 -17.91
N GLU A 94 -9.12 0.00 -17.93
CA GLU A 94 -10.17 -0.56 -18.79
C GLU A 94 -11.56 0.01 -18.51
N LEU A 95 -11.82 0.35 -17.25
CA LEU A 95 -13.02 1.07 -16.85
C LEU A 95 -13.10 2.49 -17.43
N ARG A 96 -12.02 3.02 -18.02
CA ARG A 96 -11.88 4.40 -18.51
C ARG A 96 -12.34 5.42 -17.47
N ILE A 97 -11.86 5.26 -16.25
CA ILE A 97 -12.08 6.20 -15.16
C ILE A 97 -11.16 7.43 -15.40
N PRO A 98 -11.53 8.65 -14.99
CA PRO A 98 -10.63 9.79 -15.09
C PRO A 98 -9.24 9.50 -14.49
N ALA A 99 -8.17 9.80 -15.24
CA ALA A 99 -6.79 9.45 -14.88
C ALA A 99 -6.37 9.94 -13.49
N GLY A 100 -6.88 11.10 -13.04
CA GLY A 100 -6.61 11.62 -11.71
C GLY A 100 -7.26 10.82 -10.56
N ILE A 101 -8.35 10.11 -10.83
CA ILE A 101 -9.00 9.20 -9.86
C ILE A 101 -8.29 7.85 -9.88
N ALA A 102 -8.04 7.31 -11.08
CA ALA A 102 -7.30 6.05 -11.25
C ALA A 102 -5.93 6.11 -10.57
N LYS A 103 -5.16 7.19 -10.78
CA LYS A 103 -3.85 7.38 -10.13
C LYS A 103 -3.94 7.32 -8.61
N LYS A 104 -4.92 8.00 -8.00
CA LYS A 104 -5.09 7.98 -6.53
C LYS A 104 -5.44 6.60 -5.99
N LEU A 105 -6.26 5.86 -6.72
CA LEU A 105 -6.62 4.48 -6.36
C LEU A 105 -5.42 3.54 -6.51
N MET A 106 -4.64 3.67 -7.58
CA MET A 106 -3.41 2.88 -7.76
C MET A 106 -2.34 3.23 -6.71
N ASP A 107 -2.20 4.51 -6.34
CA ASP A 107 -1.26 4.97 -5.31
C ASP A 107 -1.53 4.33 -3.93
N VAL A 108 -2.78 3.94 -3.65
CA VAL A 108 -3.18 3.22 -2.43
C VAL A 108 -3.38 1.71 -2.64
N GLY A 109 -3.06 1.19 -3.82
CA GLY A 109 -3.05 -0.25 -4.14
C GLY A 109 -4.33 -0.84 -4.71
N TYR A 110 -5.31 -0.01 -5.11
CA TYR A 110 -6.50 -0.46 -5.84
C TYR A 110 -6.31 -0.27 -7.35
N GLU A 111 -6.22 -1.37 -8.07
CA GLU A 111 -5.95 -1.44 -9.52
C GLU A 111 -7.06 -2.16 -10.29
N THR A 112 -7.92 -2.93 -9.63
CA THR A 112 -9.00 -3.71 -10.28
C THR A 112 -10.38 -3.52 -9.66
N LEU A 113 -11.41 -3.86 -10.44
CA LEU A 113 -12.80 -3.94 -9.99
C LEU A 113 -12.99 -4.87 -8.79
N GLY A 114 -12.30 -6.01 -8.76
CA GLY A 114 -12.39 -6.97 -7.67
C GLY A 114 -11.93 -6.39 -6.33
N GLN A 115 -10.83 -5.63 -6.34
CA GLN A 115 -10.33 -4.99 -5.12
C GLN A 115 -11.27 -3.87 -4.62
N LEU A 116 -11.96 -3.19 -5.52
CA LEU A 116 -13.01 -2.23 -5.13
C LEU A 116 -14.24 -2.92 -4.56
N ALA A 117 -14.59 -4.11 -5.05
CA ALA A 117 -15.65 -4.93 -4.46
C ALA A 117 -15.25 -5.42 -3.06
N ASP A 118 -14.01 -5.89 -2.87
CA ASP A 118 -13.50 -6.32 -1.56
C ASP A 118 -13.52 -5.20 -0.52
N LEU A 119 -13.24 -3.96 -0.95
CA LEU A 119 -13.35 -2.78 -0.10
C LEU A 119 -14.80 -2.58 0.39
N ALA A 120 -15.78 -2.71 -0.52
CA ALA A 120 -17.19 -2.57 -0.20
C ALA A 120 -17.68 -3.72 0.70
N ASP A 121 -17.25 -4.95 0.44
CA ASP A 121 -17.56 -6.14 1.26
C ASP A 121 -16.97 -6.04 2.66
N ALA A 122 -15.80 -5.41 2.80
CA ALA A 122 -15.21 -5.06 4.09
C ALA A 122 -15.94 -3.91 4.82
N GLY A 123 -17.05 -3.40 4.26
CA GLY A 123 -17.85 -2.32 4.83
C GLY A 123 -17.20 -0.94 4.75
N ARG A 124 -16.14 -0.79 3.94
CA ARG A 124 -15.46 0.50 3.73
C ARG A 124 -16.02 1.20 2.50
N ARG A 125 -15.98 2.54 2.53
CA ARG A 125 -16.45 3.37 1.42
C ARG A 125 -15.27 3.88 0.61
N LEU A 126 -15.52 4.17 -0.67
CA LEU A 126 -14.55 4.82 -1.56
C LEU A 126 -14.03 6.15 -1.01
N ILE A 127 -14.87 6.88 -0.30
CA ILE A 127 -14.53 8.16 0.33
C ILE A 127 -13.57 8.01 1.53
N ASP A 128 -13.43 6.80 2.06
CA ASP A 128 -12.46 6.49 3.12
C ASP A 128 -11.04 6.34 2.55
N ILE A 129 -10.88 6.39 1.23
CA ILE A 129 -9.59 6.37 0.55
C ILE A 129 -9.01 7.80 0.55
N PRO A 130 -7.81 8.01 1.09
CA PRO A 130 -7.17 9.32 1.11
C PRO A 130 -7.11 9.97 -0.27
N GLY A 131 -7.67 11.17 -0.39
CA GLY A 131 -7.66 11.95 -1.63
C GLY A 131 -8.83 11.69 -2.58
N ILE A 132 -9.74 10.76 -2.26
CA ILE A 132 -11.02 10.60 -2.95
C ILE A 132 -12.08 11.47 -2.27
N SER A 133 -12.73 12.34 -3.03
CA SER A 133 -13.88 13.12 -2.57
C SER A 133 -15.19 12.44 -2.92
N ASP A 134 -16.30 12.85 -2.30
CA ASP A 134 -17.65 12.34 -2.62
C ASP A 134 -17.94 12.40 -4.13
N LYS A 135 -17.63 13.54 -4.77
CA LYS A 135 -17.81 13.71 -6.23
C LYS A 135 -16.92 12.79 -7.07
N ALA A 136 -15.76 12.39 -6.55
CA ALA A 136 -14.88 11.44 -7.23
C ALA A 136 -15.39 10.00 -7.06
N ALA A 137 -15.89 9.65 -5.87
CA ALA A 137 -16.55 8.38 -5.59
C ALA A 137 -17.80 8.19 -6.46
N GLU A 138 -18.69 9.18 -6.53
CA GLU A 138 -19.89 9.14 -7.40
C GLU A 138 -19.54 8.90 -8.87
N LYS A 139 -18.49 9.58 -9.37
CA LYS A 139 -18.02 9.39 -10.76
C LYS A 139 -17.48 7.98 -10.99
N LEU A 140 -16.80 7.40 -10.00
CA LEU A 140 -16.29 6.05 -10.06
C LEU A 140 -17.42 5.03 -10.06
N GLU A 141 -18.37 5.14 -9.12
CA GLU A 141 -19.55 4.29 -9.02
C GLU A 141 -20.37 4.30 -10.31
N LYS A 142 -20.63 5.49 -10.87
CA LYS A 142 -21.32 5.62 -12.16
C LYS A 142 -20.57 4.93 -13.30
N ARG A 143 -19.23 4.94 -13.27
CA ARG A 143 -18.42 4.29 -14.32
C ARG A 143 -18.44 2.77 -14.19
N ILE A 144 -18.42 2.27 -12.96
CA ILE A 144 -18.58 0.85 -12.62
C ILE A 144 -19.96 0.38 -13.07
N GLU A 145 -21.03 1.11 -12.75
CA GLU A 145 -22.40 0.81 -13.17
C GLU A 145 -22.53 0.74 -14.69
N GLN A 146 -22.00 1.74 -15.42
CA GLN A 146 -21.96 1.73 -16.89
C GLN A 146 -21.18 0.55 -17.47
N TRP A 147 -20.18 0.05 -16.76
CA TRP A 147 -19.43 -1.13 -17.18
C TRP A 147 -20.28 -2.39 -17.00
N TRP A 148 -21.00 -2.52 -15.89
CA TRP A 148 -21.95 -3.61 -15.66
C TRP A 148 -23.08 -3.65 -16.68
N GLU A 149 -23.64 -2.50 -17.05
CA GLU A 149 -24.66 -2.41 -18.11
C GLU A 149 -24.14 -2.93 -19.46
N LYS A 150 -22.86 -2.71 -19.75
CA LYS A 150 -22.21 -3.17 -20.99
C LYS A 150 -21.75 -4.62 -20.92
N ASN A 151 -21.62 -5.18 -19.72
CA ASN A 151 -21.14 -6.53 -19.45
C ASN A 151 -22.16 -7.30 -18.58
N PRO A 152 -23.40 -7.49 -19.04
CA PRO A 152 -24.48 -8.04 -18.22
C PRO A 152 -24.23 -9.50 -17.79
N LEU A 153 -23.49 -10.27 -18.60
CA LEU A 153 -23.11 -11.66 -18.28
C LEU A 153 -22.19 -11.75 -17.06
N ALA A 154 -21.44 -10.69 -16.75
CA ALA A 154 -20.58 -10.65 -15.58
C ALA A 154 -21.35 -10.40 -14.28
N LYS A 155 -22.57 -9.83 -14.36
CA LYS A 155 -23.43 -9.51 -13.20
C LYS A 155 -24.29 -10.69 -12.76
N ALA A 156 -24.44 -11.72 -13.61
CA ALA A 156 -25.31 -12.86 -13.39
C ALA A 156 -24.63 -14.05 -12.67
N GLY A 157 -23.40 -13.84 -12.18
CA GLY A 157 -22.58 -14.79 -11.44
C GLY A 157 -22.76 -14.67 -9.94
#